data_AF-A0A0H5QND6-F1
#
_entry.id   AF-A0A0H5QND6-F1
#
_cell.length_a   1.000
_cell.length_b   1.000
_cell.length_c   1.000
_cell.angle_alpha   90.00
_cell.angle_beta   90.00
_cell.angle_gamma   90.00
#
_symmetry.space_group_name_H-M   'P 1'
#
loop_
_entity.id
_entity.type
_entity.pdbx_description
1 polymer ?
#
loop_
_entity_poly.entity_id
_entity_poly.type
_entity_poly.pdbx_seq_one_letter_code
_entity_poly.pdbx_strand_id
1 'polypeptide(L)'
;DEEIGGDDLIPWDRVILVNQLVERPPLCPICLSTLIAPRITKCGHTTCLSCILHYFTLSDNAYARCVLCSESVYAADLRCLTFDIRPAYVPGDKATFILCRRLKTSSIIEPVSPVTINSPFQFSSVRVGLDITNVFSAERSLLAQCLEVADPLELPYIEMALNCVDLLLESSSPSTGRSPFRKFSGPIDPSVEYVFYQSEDGQPLFLNSFTYRALLHDRGHIANLPTSIASTIHDIVHLRQTDSSRSRHRFIRHLPLTANFAFCDVDLTTVVGPETLAHFSDEIQHQWDMRERRKEAEIKEHERMATDHNEREMSLRQRASSSKFPTTFLRYDEADFGPAIGSSRVQAAPVQSGNWSAVANRGLTATETWEPLPSRPRTPPPASLTTGPTVARIVSAAAALPQPTRTSSSKSKQTLFSNAGSRGHN
;
A
#
# COMPACT_ATOMS: atom_id res chain seq x y z
N ASP A 1 18.94 -7.01 -16.53
CA ASP A 1 17.88 -6.37 -17.32
C ASP A 1 16.73 -7.35 -17.55
N GLU A 2 16.16 -7.87 -16.46
CA GLU A 2 14.86 -8.56 -16.52
C GLU A 2 13.85 -7.50 -16.06
N GLU A 3 12.93 -7.10 -16.94
CA GLU A 3 11.84 -6.20 -16.59
C GLU A 3 10.92 -6.91 -15.59
N ILE A 4 10.67 -6.26 -14.45
CA ILE A 4 9.80 -6.77 -13.39
C ILE A 4 8.36 -6.53 -13.83
N GLY A 5 7.66 -7.60 -14.17
CA GLY A 5 6.23 -7.62 -14.44
C GLY A 5 5.38 -7.16 -13.24
N GLY A 6 4.13 -6.76 -13.48
CA GLY A 6 3.22 -6.29 -12.42
C GLY A 6 2.96 -7.31 -11.30
N ASP A 7 3.17 -8.60 -11.57
CA ASP A 7 3.05 -9.70 -10.60
C ASP A 7 4.39 -10.33 -10.23
N ASP A 8 5.49 -9.82 -10.80
CA ASP A 8 6.82 -10.34 -10.49
C ASP A 8 7.16 -9.96 -9.06
N LEU A 9 7.26 -11.00 -8.23
CA LEU A 9 7.51 -10.84 -6.81
C LEU A 9 8.89 -10.22 -6.61
N ILE A 10 8.91 -8.95 -6.20
CA ILE A 10 10.14 -8.26 -5.82
C ILE A 10 10.65 -8.91 -4.54
N PRO A 11 11.85 -9.51 -4.56
CA PRO A 11 12.44 -10.08 -3.34
C PRO A 11 12.59 -8.98 -2.28
N TRP A 12 12.09 -9.20 -1.07
CA TRP A 12 12.10 -8.21 0.02
C TRP A 12 13.53 -7.80 0.42
N ASP A 13 14.49 -8.70 0.24
CA ASP A 13 15.94 -8.48 0.36
C ASP A 13 16.53 -7.64 -0.79
N ARG A 14 15.71 -7.06 -1.67
CA ARG A 14 16.15 -6.05 -2.64
C ARG A 14 15.43 -4.72 -2.48
N VAL A 15 14.35 -4.71 -1.71
CA VAL A 15 13.60 -3.50 -1.37
C VAL A 15 14.42 -2.71 -0.37
N ILE A 16 14.63 -1.41 -0.62
CA ILE A 16 15.28 -0.51 0.35
C ILE A 16 14.25 0.42 0.97
N LEU A 17 13.41 1.01 0.13
CA LEU A 17 12.33 1.92 0.49
C LEU A 17 11.03 1.46 -0.16
N VAL A 18 9.96 1.56 0.63
CA VAL A 18 8.59 1.45 0.17
C VAL A 18 8.00 2.85 0.10
N ASN A 19 7.33 3.17 -0.98
CA ASN A 19 6.49 4.37 -1.05
C ASN A 19 5.03 3.95 -0.90
N GLN A 20 4.21 4.67 -0.15
CA GLN A 20 2.80 4.37 -0.02
C GLN A 20 1.93 5.55 -0.43
N LEU A 21 1.05 5.32 -1.41
CA LEU A 21 0.05 6.29 -1.83
C LEU A 21 -1.08 6.31 -0.79
N VAL A 22 -1.25 7.41 -0.07
CA VAL A 22 -2.21 7.57 1.03
C VAL A 22 -3.02 8.87 0.83
N GLU A 23 -4.25 8.92 1.34
CA GLU A 23 -4.94 10.19 1.56
C GLU A 23 -4.39 10.93 2.77
N ARG A 24 -4.13 10.18 3.84
CA ARG A 24 -3.50 10.65 5.08
C ARG A 24 -2.57 9.55 5.60
N PRO A 25 -1.34 9.89 6.02
CA PRO A 25 -0.45 8.92 6.67
C PRO A 25 -1.12 8.32 7.92
N PRO A 26 -0.97 7.01 8.15
CA PRO A 26 -1.48 6.39 9.38
C PRO A 26 -0.66 6.84 10.60
N LEU A 27 -1.27 6.73 11.78
CA LEU A 27 -0.58 6.92 13.05
C LEU A 27 0.26 5.67 13.40
N CYS A 28 1.31 5.88 14.19
CA CYS A 28 2.08 4.78 14.74
C CYS A 28 1.23 3.97 15.72
N PRO A 29 1.10 2.64 15.58
CA PRO A 29 0.30 1.83 16.51
C PRO A 29 0.95 1.65 17.89
N ILE A 30 2.21 2.08 18.06
CA ILE A 30 2.93 1.98 19.34
C ILE A 30 2.80 3.28 20.15
N CYS A 31 3.11 4.43 19.56
CA CYS A 31 3.04 5.73 20.24
C CYS A 31 1.77 6.53 19.93
N LEU A 32 0.88 6.01 19.08
CA LEU A 32 -0.39 6.63 18.68
C LEU A 32 -0.26 8.04 18.08
N SER A 33 0.94 8.41 17.64
CA SER A 33 1.29 9.72 17.10
C SER A 33 1.71 9.62 15.62
N THR A 34 1.90 10.76 14.97
CA THR A 34 2.44 10.81 13.61
C THR A 34 3.76 10.05 13.51
N LEU A 35 3.93 9.28 12.43
CA LEU A 35 5.12 8.47 12.23
C LEU A 35 6.38 9.33 12.06
N ILE A 36 7.42 9.00 12.83
CA ILE A 36 8.76 9.59 12.74
C ILE A 36 9.73 8.51 12.26
N ALA A 37 10.49 8.80 11.20
CA ALA A 37 11.35 7.83 10.51
C ALA A 37 10.62 6.48 10.29
N PRO A 38 9.49 6.47 9.56
CA PRO A 38 8.60 5.33 9.47
C PRO A 38 9.32 4.09 8.93
N ARG A 39 9.00 2.94 9.52
CA ARG A 39 9.46 1.63 9.09
C ARG A 39 8.28 0.74 8.79
N ILE A 40 8.34 0.09 7.63
CA ILE A 40 7.38 -0.95 7.25
C ILE A 40 8.00 -2.32 7.50
N THR A 41 7.18 -3.20 8.08
CA THR A 41 7.53 -4.61 8.33
C THR A 41 7.13 -5.47 7.13
N LYS A 42 7.65 -6.70 7.05
CA LYS A 42 7.18 -7.67 6.03
C LYS A 42 5.66 -7.85 6.09
N CYS A 43 5.02 -7.84 7.26
CA CYS A 43 3.57 -8.00 7.32
C CYS A 43 2.78 -6.78 6.81
N GLY A 44 3.45 -5.68 6.42
CA GLY A 44 2.84 -4.47 5.86
C GLY A 44 2.51 -3.39 6.89
N HIS A 45 2.58 -3.70 8.19
CA HIS A 45 2.32 -2.74 9.24
C HIS A 45 3.50 -1.80 9.46
N THR A 46 3.17 -0.56 9.83
CA THR A 46 4.08 0.59 9.85
C THR A 46 4.21 1.16 11.26
N THR A 47 5.42 1.50 11.68
CA THR A 47 5.73 2.04 13.02
C THR A 47 6.84 3.10 12.92
N CYS A 48 7.02 3.93 13.94
CA CYS A 48 8.24 4.75 14.05
C CYS A 48 9.47 3.85 14.23
N LEU A 49 10.63 4.29 13.77
CA LEU A 49 11.89 3.55 13.96
C LEU A 49 12.23 3.38 15.45
N SER A 50 12.20 4.46 16.24
CA SER A 50 12.48 4.41 17.68
C SER A 50 11.52 3.46 18.42
N CYS A 51 10.23 3.52 18.12
CA CYS A 51 9.21 2.67 18.73
C CYS A 51 9.44 1.17 18.46
N ILE A 52 9.73 0.79 17.22
CA ILE A 52 9.94 -0.64 16.90
C ILE A 52 11.25 -1.16 17.47
N LEU A 53 12.28 -0.31 17.56
CA LEU A 53 13.54 -0.69 18.20
C LEU A 53 13.37 -0.91 19.71
N HIS A 54 12.65 -0.03 20.41
CA HIS A 54 12.25 -0.27 21.80
C HIS A 54 11.44 -1.57 21.92
N TYR A 55 10.48 -1.79 21.03
CA TYR A 55 9.70 -3.02 21.06
C TYR A 55 10.56 -4.29 20.92
N PHE A 56 11.64 -4.25 20.13
CA PHE A 56 12.60 -5.35 20.05
C PHE A 56 13.40 -5.55 21.33
N THR A 57 13.76 -4.49 22.08
CA THR A 57 14.51 -4.64 23.34
C THR A 57 13.67 -5.24 24.46
N LEU A 58 12.34 -5.16 24.37
CA LEU A 58 11.41 -5.81 25.29
C LEU A 58 11.18 -7.30 24.96
N SER A 59 11.61 -7.77 23.79
CA SER A 59 11.46 -9.17 23.38
C SER A 59 12.69 -9.99 23.77
N ASP A 60 12.47 -11.11 24.46
CA ASP A 60 13.52 -12.09 24.74
C ASP A 60 13.98 -12.86 23.48
N ASN A 61 13.20 -12.77 22.39
CA ASN A 61 13.45 -13.51 21.17
C ASN A 61 14.21 -12.66 20.14
N ALA A 62 14.87 -13.32 19.19
CA ALA A 62 15.49 -12.67 18.03
C ALA A 62 14.46 -12.00 17.06
N TYR A 63 13.18 -12.08 17.38
CA TYR A 63 12.06 -11.48 16.66
C TYR A 63 11.05 -10.92 17.66
N ALA A 64 10.16 -10.05 17.20
CA ALA A 64 9.00 -9.63 17.97
C ALA A 64 7.71 -9.96 17.21
N ARG A 65 6.56 -9.94 17.88
CA ARG A 65 5.26 -10.16 17.22
C ARG A 65 4.68 -8.81 16.81
N CYS A 66 4.23 -8.68 15.57
CA CYS A 66 3.56 -7.46 15.12
C CYS A 66 2.38 -7.13 16.04
N VAL A 67 2.30 -5.89 16.51
CA VAL A 67 1.24 -5.42 17.43
C VAL A 67 -0.16 -5.42 16.80
N LEU A 68 -0.25 -5.51 15.46
CA LEU A 68 -1.51 -5.49 14.73
C LEU A 68 -1.96 -6.87 14.24
N CYS A 69 -1.04 -7.74 13.80
CA CYS A 69 -1.40 -9.05 13.22
C CYS A 69 -0.69 -10.26 13.84
N SER A 70 0.13 -10.05 14.88
CA SER A 70 0.88 -11.12 15.58
C SER A 70 1.90 -11.90 14.73
N GLU A 71 2.14 -11.50 13.48
CA GLU A 71 3.19 -12.10 12.65
C GLU A 71 4.59 -11.80 13.20
N SER A 72 5.53 -12.72 13.01
CA SER A 72 6.92 -12.52 13.43
C SER A 72 7.61 -11.46 12.57
N VAL A 73 8.14 -10.43 13.23
CA VAL A 73 8.89 -9.32 12.64
C VAL A 73 10.33 -9.37 13.12
N TYR A 74 11.28 -9.11 12.22
CA TYR A 74 12.71 -9.10 12.48
C TYR A 74 13.29 -7.72 12.17
N ALA A 75 14.29 -7.28 12.94
CA ALA A 75 14.96 -5.99 12.72
C ALA A 75 15.56 -5.89 11.30
N ALA A 76 16.18 -6.97 10.80
CA ALA A 76 16.74 -7.05 9.44
C ALA A 76 15.71 -6.93 8.31
N ASP A 77 14.43 -7.10 8.63
CA ASP A 77 13.34 -7.04 7.66
C ASP A 77 12.64 -5.69 7.61
N LEU A 78 13.04 -4.73 8.45
CA LEU A 78 12.50 -3.38 8.40
C LEU A 78 12.95 -2.67 7.12
N ARG A 79 12.03 -1.94 6.49
CA ARG A 79 12.32 -1.07 5.34
C ARG A 79 11.86 0.34 5.61
N CYS A 80 12.57 1.30 5.04
CA CYS A 80 12.15 2.70 5.08
C CYS A 80 10.83 2.85 4.33
N LEU A 81 10.03 3.84 4.74
CA LEU A 81 8.72 4.12 4.18
C LEU A 81 8.61 5.62 3.87
N THR A 82 8.08 5.96 2.71
CA THR A 82 7.64 7.32 2.39
C THR A 82 6.18 7.30 2.01
N PHE A 83 5.53 8.46 2.11
CA PHE A 83 4.14 8.62 1.74
C PHE A 83 4.01 9.56 0.55
N ASP A 84 3.27 9.14 -0.48
CA ASP A 84 2.77 10.03 -1.53
C ASP A 84 1.35 10.40 -1.13
N ILE A 85 1.18 11.61 -0.60
CA ILE A 85 -0.09 12.06 -0.02
C ILE A 85 -0.92 12.69 -1.12
N ARG A 86 -2.03 12.07 -1.49
CA ARG A 86 -2.95 12.56 -2.53
C ARG A 86 -4.40 12.44 -2.08
N PRO A 87 -5.22 13.48 -2.22
CA PRO A 87 -6.64 13.39 -1.90
C PRO A 87 -7.32 12.37 -2.82
N ALA A 88 -8.30 11.64 -2.29
CA ALA A 88 -9.16 10.82 -3.12
C ALA A 88 -10.08 11.71 -3.95
N TYR A 89 -10.28 11.32 -5.20
CA TYR A 89 -11.27 11.96 -6.07
C TYR A 89 -12.68 11.60 -5.62
N VAL A 90 -13.56 12.60 -5.62
CA VAL A 90 -15.01 12.41 -5.44
C VAL A 90 -15.79 12.84 -6.68
N PRO A 91 -16.97 12.25 -6.94
CA PRO A 91 -17.86 12.75 -7.98
C PRO A 91 -18.16 14.25 -7.79
N GLY A 92 -17.96 15.04 -8.84
CA GLY A 92 -18.04 16.49 -8.84
C GLY A 92 -16.68 17.19 -8.94
N ASP A 93 -15.59 16.50 -8.64
CA ASP A 93 -14.24 17.06 -8.77
C ASP A 93 -13.85 17.29 -10.23
N LYS A 94 -13.06 18.34 -10.47
CA LYS A 94 -12.36 18.50 -11.75
C LYS A 94 -11.05 17.74 -11.70
N ALA A 95 -10.86 16.82 -12.64
CA ALA A 95 -9.65 16.02 -12.75
C ALA A 95 -9.03 16.13 -14.15
N THR A 96 -7.70 16.12 -14.18
CA THR A 96 -6.92 16.05 -15.40
C THR A 96 -6.47 14.62 -15.63
N PHE A 97 -6.73 14.10 -16.82
CA PHE A 97 -6.29 12.80 -17.28
C PHE A 97 -5.25 12.98 -18.38
N ILE A 98 -4.19 12.19 -18.32
CA ILE A 98 -3.11 12.21 -19.29
C ILE A 98 -3.13 10.93 -20.12
N LEU A 99 -2.78 11.07 -21.39
CA LEU A 99 -2.66 9.93 -22.30
C LEU A 99 -1.36 9.19 -21.99
N CYS A 100 -1.50 7.95 -21.55
CA CYS A 100 -0.42 7.04 -21.24
C CYS A 100 -0.33 5.92 -22.27
N ARG A 101 0.88 5.42 -22.48
CA ARG A 101 1.16 4.22 -23.26
C ARG A 101 1.94 3.19 -22.46
N ARG A 102 1.77 1.93 -22.83
CA ARG A 102 2.45 0.79 -22.22
C ARG A 102 2.68 -0.29 -23.27
N LEU A 103 3.90 -0.85 -23.37
CA LEU A 103 4.12 -2.05 -24.18
C LEU A 103 3.33 -3.24 -23.63
N LYS A 104 2.81 -4.09 -24.51
CA LYS A 104 2.10 -5.33 -24.14
C LYS A 104 2.98 -6.27 -23.32
N THR A 105 4.30 -6.23 -23.52
CA THR A 105 5.31 -7.04 -22.83
C THR A 105 5.86 -6.41 -21.55
N SER A 106 5.63 -5.10 -21.33
CA SER A 106 6.24 -4.36 -20.22
C SER A 106 5.20 -3.89 -19.21
N SER A 107 5.62 -3.72 -17.95
CA SER A 107 4.77 -3.12 -16.90
C SER A 107 5.03 -1.63 -16.70
N ILE A 108 5.87 -1.03 -17.55
CA ILE A 108 6.22 0.38 -17.47
C ILE A 108 5.16 1.21 -18.18
N ILE A 109 4.65 2.23 -17.49
CA ILE A 109 3.73 3.21 -18.05
C ILE A 109 4.54 4.46 -18.38
N GLU A 110 4.32 5.01 -19.57
CA GLU A 110 4.90 6.27 -19.98
C GLU A 110 3.82 7.23 -20.48
N PRO A 111 3.78 8.48 -19.97
CA PRO A 111 3.02 9.56 -20.59
C PRO A 111 3.45 9.76 -22.04
N VAL A 112 2.48 9.95 -22.95
CA VAL A 112 2.73 10.18 -24.37
C VAL A 112 3.41 11.54 -24.59
N SER A 113 3.05 12.55 -23.80
CA SER A 113 3.73 13.85 -23.73
C SER A 113 4.45 14.02 -22.40
N PRO A 114 5.52 14.85 -22.34
CA PRO A 114 6.14 15.22 -21.08
C PRO A 114 5.11 15.84 -20.13
N VAL A 115 5.09 15.39 -18.88
CA VAL A 115 4.26 15.91 -17.80
C VAL A 115 5.13 16.32 -16.62
N THR A 116 4.63 17.21 -15.78
CA THR A 116 5.30 17.58 -14.54
C THR A 116 5.28 16.38 -13.58
N ILE A 117 6.46 15.87 -13.25
CA ILE A 117 6.60 14.74 -12.33
C ILE A 117 6.84 15.29 -10.93
N ASN A 118 5.85 15.14 -10.06
CA ASN A 118 5.91 15.58 -8.66
C ASN A 118 6.46 14.48 -7.75
N SER A 119 6.38 13.22 -8.17
CA SER A 119 6.82 12.05 -7.42
C SER A 119 7.53 11.06 -8.34
N PRO A 120 8.67 10.47 -7.94
CA PRO A 120 9.35 9.47 -8.76
C PRO A 120 8.49 8.21 -9.01
N PHE A 121 7.43 8.00 -8.22
CA PHE A 121 6.52 6.85 -8.28
C PHE A 121 5.21 7.11 -9.06
N GLN A 122 5.01 8.33 -9.58
CA GLN A 122 3.73 8.77 -10.18
C GLN A 122 3.18 7.87 -11.31
N PHE A 123 4.04 7.16 -12.06
CA PHE A 123 3.59 6.21 -13.09
C PHE A 123 4.35 4.88 -13.03
N SER A 124 4.93 4.55 -11.88
CA SER A 124 5.74 3.36 -11.74
C SER A 124 5.61 2.77 -10.35
N SER A 125 5.23 1.50 -10.31
CA SER A 125 5.23 0.71 -9.08
C SER A 125 6.65 0.43 -8.58
N VAL A 126 7.63 0.35 -9.49
CA VAL A 126 9.01 0.02 -9.16
C VAL A 126 9.98 1.05 -9.70
N ARG A 127 10.95 1.46 -8.88
CA ARG A 127 12.08 2.28 -9.32
C ARG A 127 13.40 1.64 -8.90
N VAL A 128 14.46 1.99 -9.62
CA VAL A 128 15.82 1.48 -9.42
C VAL A 128 16.77 2.67 -9.50
N GLY A 129 17.76 2.73 -8.61
CA GLY A 129 18.77 3.79 -8.64
C GLY A 129 18.27 5.18 -8.22
N LEU A 130 17.21 5.25 -7.42
CA LEU A 130 16.85 6.51 -6.75
C LEU A 130 17.89 6.83 -5.67
N ASP A 131 18.29 8.09 -5.61
CA ASP A 131 19.09 8.59 -4.50
C ASP A 131 18.20 8.73 -3.26
N ILE A 132 18.45 7.87 -2.28
CA ILE A 132 17.69 7.81 -1.02
C ILE A 132 18.35 8.63 0.09
N THR A 133 19.54 9.20 -0.13
CA THR A 133 20.26 9.97 0.90
C THR A 133 19.41 11.11 1.45
N ASN A 134 18.65 11.78 0.59
CA ASN A 134 17.70 12.83 0.97
C ASN A 134 16.60 12.34 1.94
N VAL A 135 16.16 11.09 1.79
CA VAL A 135 15.16 10.48 2.69
C VAL A 135 15.80 10.25 4.04
N PHE A 136 16.98 9.63 4.09
CA PHE A 136 17.68 9.38 5.35
C PHE A 136 18.10 10.66 6.06
N SER A 137 18.52 11.70 5.33
CA SER A 137 18.84 13.00 5.93
C SER A 137 17.61 13.66 6.56
N ALA A 138 16.44 13.58 5.90
CA ALA A 138 15.20 14.10 6.45
C ALA A 138 14.77 13.32 7.71
N GLU A 139 14.87 11.99 7.69
CA GLU A 139 14.60 11.14 8.87
C GLU A 139 15.54 11.48 10.04
N ARG A 140 16.83 11.67 9.77
CA ARG A 140 17.82 12.08 10.77
C ARG A 140 17.46 13.42 11.40
N SER A 141 17.11 14.42 10.60
CA SER A 141 16.72 15.74 11.10
C SER A 141 15.47 15.67 11.99
N LEU A 142 14.46 14.88 11.61
CA LEU A 142 13.26 14.70 12.42
C LEU A 142 13.57 14.01 13.76
N LEU A 143 14.39 12.95 13.75
CA LEU A 143 14.80 12.26 14.98
C LEU A 143 15.62 13.17 15.90
N ALA A 144 16.48 14.03 15.34
CA ALA A 144 17.25 15.00 16.13
C ALA A 144 16.34 16.03 16.82
N GLN A 145 15.29 16.50 16.15
CA GLN A 145 14.28 17.37 16.77
C GLN A 145 13.53 16.65 17.89
N CYS A 146 13.17 15.37 17.70
CA CYS A 146 12.53 14.59 18.77
C CYS A 146 13.44 14.43 19.99
N LEU A 147 14.76 14.32 19.81
CA LEU A 147 15.71 14.18 20.91
C LEU A 147 15.71 15.39 21.86
N GLU A 148 15.45 16.60 21.35
CA GLU A 148 15.44 17.83 22.17
C GLU A 148 14.23 17.91 23.12
N VAL A 149 13.12 17.25 22.76
CA VAL A 149 11.83 17.34 23.49
C VAL A 149 11.42 16.03 24.15
N ALA A 150 12.18 14.95 23.95
CA ALA A 150 11.80 13.61 24.39
C ALA A 150 11.92 13.40 25.90
N ASP A 151 11.04 12.55 26.42
CA ASP A 151 11.10 12.09 27.80
C ASP A 151 12.38 11.25 28.04
N PRO A 152 12.95 11.29 29.27
CA PRO A 152 14.16 10.53 29.59
C PRO A 152 14.10 9.03 29.29
N LEU A 153 12.90 8.44 29.30
CA LEU A 153 12.67 7.04 28.99
C LEU A 153 12.77 6.75 27.48
N GLU A 154 12.50 7.73 26.63
CA GLU A 154 12.50 7.58 25.16
C GLU A 154 13.86 7.88 24.54
N LEU A 155 14.67 8.73 25.19
CA LEU A 155 16.02 9.12 24.75
C LEU A 155 16.88 7.96 24.22
N PRO A 156 17.09 6.84 24.94
CA PRO A 156 17.97 5.77 24.45
C PRO A 156 17.50 5.15 23.13
N TYR A 157 16.18 5.13 22.89
CA TYR A 157 15.60 4.55 21.69
C TYR A 157 15.63 5.51 20.50
N ILE A 158 15.57 6.82 20.76
CA ILE A 158 15.77 7.86 19.74
C ILE A 158 17.24 7.91 19.32
N GLU A 159 18.17 7.85 20.27
CA GLU A 159 19.61 7.74 19.98
C GLU A 159 19.93 6.47 19.18
N MET A 160 19.32 5.34 19.54
CA MET A 160 19.45 4.10 18.80
C MET A 160 18.92 4.23 17.36
N ALA A 161 17.79 4.91 17.17
CA ALA A 161 17.24 5.21 15.84
C ALA A 161 18.16 6.12 15.02
N LEU A 162 18.73 7.17 15.62
CA LEU A 162 19.71 8.06 14.98
C LEU A 162 20.95 7.29 14.51
N ASN A 163 21.50 6.42 15.34
CA ASN A 163 22.63 5.57 14.99
C ASN A 163 22.29 4.63 13.81
N CYS A 164 21.08 4.05 13.81
CA CYS A 164 20.63 3.25 12.66
C CYS A 164 20.59 4.06 11.36
N VAL A 165 20.11 5.31 11.42
CA VAL A 165 20.04 6.18 10.23
C VAL A 165 21.43 6.64 9.79
N ASP A 166 22.35 6.89 10.72
CA ASP A 166 23.73 7.24 10.40
C ASP A 166 24.44 6.10 9.65
N LEU A 167 24.31 4.87 10.13
CA LEU A 167 24.84 3.70 9.44
C LEU A 167 24.22 3.50 8.04
N LEU A 168 22.94 3.84 7.87
CA LEU A 168 22.28 3.82 6.55
C LEU A 168 22.85 4.90 5.63
N LEU A 169 23.10 6.10 6.14
CA LEU A 169 23.74 7.20 5.39
C LEU A 169 25.17 6.83 4.96
N GLU A 170 25.98 6.32 5.88
CA GLU A 170 27.36 5.89 5.62
C GLU A 170 27.44 4.77 4.59
N SER A 171 26.49 3.83 4.63
CA SER A 171 26.42 2.72 3.68
C SER A 171 25.82 3.11 2.32
N SER A 172 25.08 4.22 2.25
CA SER A 172 24.54 4.74 1.00
C SER A 172 25.57 5.56 0.22
N SER A 173 26.32 4.90 -0.68
CA SER A 173 27.10 5.60 -1.70
C SER A 173 26.19 5.97 -2.89
N PRO A 174 26.26 7.21 -3.42
CA PRO A 174 25.51 7.57 -4.62
C PRO A 174 26.05 6.78 -5.82
N SER A 175 25.42 5.64 -6.11
CA SER A 175 25.68 4.95 -7.36
C SER A 175 24.97 5.72 -8.47
N THR A 176 25.72 6.33 -9.38
CA THR A 176 25.20 6.90 -10.64
C THR A 176 24.80 5.78 -11.59
N GLY A 177 23.83 4.97 -11.18
CA GLY A 177 23.17 4.00 -12.03
C GLY A 177 22.28 4.76 -13.01
N ARG A 178 22.63 4.75 -14.29
CA ARG A 178 21.71 5.18 -15.35
C ARG A 178 20.44 4.36 -15.21
N SER A 179 19.27 5.01 -15.19
CA SER A 179 17.98 4.31 -15.24
C SER A 179 18.04 3.25 -16.34
N PRO A 180 17.85 1.95 -16.03
CA PRO A 180 17.91 0.89 -17.05
C PRO A 180 16.75 1.00 -18.04
N PHE A 181 15.78 1.86 -17.78
CA PHE A 181 14.58 2.02 -18.60
C PHE A 181 14.88 2.91 -19.80
N ARG A 182 14.82 2.31 -21.00
CA ARG A 182 14.77 3.05 -22.25
C ARG A 182 13.42 3.77 -22.31
N LYS A 183 13.46 5.10 -22.40
CA LYS A 183 12.30 5.89 -22.80
C LYS A 183 11.83 5.38 -24.16
N PHE A 184 10.55 5.06 -24.30
CA PHE A 184 10.02 4.79 -25.63
C PHE A 184 10.06 6.10 -26.42
N SER A 185 10.70 6.09 -27.58
CA SER A 185 10.74 7.24 -28.50
C SER A 185 10.27 6.76 -29.85
N GLY A 186 9.09 7.20 -30.28
CA GLY A 186 8.46 6.76 -31.52
C GLY A 186 6.94 6.96 -31.52
N PRO A 187 6.32 6.87 -32.71
CA PRO A 187 4.87 6.88 -32.85
C PRO A 187 4.26 5.67 -32.14
N ILE A 188 3.00 5.81 -31.73
CA ILE A 188 2.26 4.73 -31.06
C ILE A 188 2.01 3.59 -32.05
N ASP A 189 2.36 2.37 -31.67
CA ASP A 189 2.07 1.16 -32.45
C ASP A 189 1.00 0.30 -31.75
N PRO A 190 -0.27 0.31 -32.21
CA PRO A 190 -1.37 -0.44 -31.60
C PRO A 190 -1.15 -1.97 -31.56
N SER A 191 -0.24 -2.50 -32.38
CA SER A 191 0.07 -3.94 -32.43
C SER A 191 0.90 -4.39 -31.23
N VAL A 192 1.73 -3.51 -30.66
CA VAL A 192 2.63 -3.81 -29.53
C VAL A 192 2.37 -2.97 -28.29
N GLU A 193 1.56 -1.92 -28.38
CA GLU A 193 1.24 -1.00 -27.26
C GLU A 193 -0.24 -1.03 -26.88
N TYR A 194 -0.49 -0.70 -25.61
CA TYR A 194 -1.77 -0.25 -25.09
C TYR A 194 -1.72 1.25 -24.84
N VAL A 195 -2.81 1.94 -25.14
CA VAL A 195 -3.00 3.37 -24.91
C VAL A 195 -4.24 3.55 -24.04
N PHE A 196 -4.14 4.38 -23.01
CA PHE A 196 -5.22 4.63 -22.06
C PHE A 196 -5.00 5.96 -21.36
N TYR A 197 -6.04 6.48 -20.71
CA TYR A 197 -5.96 7.68 -19.89
C TYR A 197 -5.87 7.32 -18.41
N GLN A 198 -4.93 7.94 -17.71
CA GLN A 198 -4.76 7.85 -16.25
C GLN A 198 -4.77 9.25 -15.65
N SER A 199 -5.15 9.41 -14.39
CA SER A 199 -5.07 10.69 -13.70
C SER A 199 -3.64 11.25 -13.71
N GLU A 200 -3.54 12.58 -13.88
CA GLU A 200 -2.26 13.29 -13.94
C GLU A 200 -1.44 13.08 -12.66
N ASP A 201 -2.09 12.94 -11.52
CA ASP A 201 -1.46 12.78 -10.21
C ASP A 201 -0.83 11.40 -9.96
N GLY A 202 -1.04 10.44 -10.87
CA GLY A 202 -0.47 9.10 -10.81
C GLY A 202 -1.27 8.08 -10.02
N GLN A 203 -2.42 8.45 -9.47
CA GLN A 203 -3.33 7.49 -8.86
C GLN A 203 -3.79 6.45 -9.89
N PRO A 204 -4.14 5.21 -9.49
CA PRO A 204 -4.70 4.19 -10.38
C PRO A 204 -6.17 4.49 -10.73
N LEU A 205 -6.45 5.73 -11.16
CA LEU A 205 -7.73 6.20 -11.66
C LEU A 205 -7.65 6.31 -13.18
N PHE A 206 -8.48 5.54 -13.87
CA PHE A 206 -8.47 5.42 -15.32
C PHE A 206 -9.79 5.92 -15.91
N LEU A 207 -9.72 6.50 -17.10
CA LEU A 207 -10.92 6.88 -17.84
C LEU A 207 -11.72 5.64 -18.25
N ASN A 208 -13.06 5.70 -18.15
CA ASN A 208 -13.90 4.58 -18.53
C ASN A 208 -13.81 4.26 -20.04
N SER A 209 -14.04 2.99 -20.37
CA SER A 209 -14.01 2.48 -21.75
C SER A 209 -15.01 3.18 -22.66
N PHE A 210 -16.15 3.65 -22.15
CA PHE A 210 -17.12 4.40 -22.95
C PHE A 210 -16.57 5.76 -23.36
N THR A 211 -16.07 6.54 -22.41
CA THR A 211 -15.46 7.85 -22.68
C THR A 211 -14.30 7.73 -23.65
N TYR A 212 -13.48 6.68 -23.51
CA TYR A 212 -12.42 6.37 -24.46
C TYR A 212 -12.96 6.09 -25.88
N ARG A 213 -14.05 5.32 -26.03
CA ARG A 213 -14.70 5.07 -27.33
C ARG A 213 -15.24 6.35 -27.95
N ALA A 214 -15.91 7.19 -27.17
CA ALA A 214 -16.43 8.48 -27.64
C ALA A 214 -15.30 9.39 -28.15
N LEU A 215 -14.20 9.49 -27.38
CA LEU A 215 -12.99 10.21 -27.79
C LEU A 215 -12.39 9.68 -29.09
N LEU A 216 -12.29 8.34 -29.22
CA LEU A 216 -11.73 7.74 -30.42
C LEU A 216 -12.61 7.97 -31.65
N HIS A 217 -13.93 7.95 -31.49
CA HIS A 217 -14.88 8.30 -32.56
C HIS A 217 -14.72 9.76 -33.00
N ASP A 218 -14.65 10.69 -32.04
CA ASP A 218 -14.51 12.12 -32.29
C ASP A 218 -13.20 12.49 -33.02
N ARG A 219 -12.09 11.82 -32.65
CA ARG A 219 -10.75 12.09 -33.21
C ARG A 219 -10.38 11.17 -34.38
N GLY A 220 -11.17 10.13 -34.63
CA GLY A 220 -11.01 9.12 -35.68
C GLY A 220 -9.86 8.13 -35.47
N HIS A 221 -8.67 8.61 -35.10
CA HIS A 221 -7.46 7.79 -34.98
C HIS A 221 -6.76 7.97 -33.62
N ILE A 222 -6.13 6.90 -33.13
CA ILE A 222 -5.45 6.86 -31.82
C ILE A 222 -4.35 7.95 -31.73
N ALA A 223 -3.66 8.23 -32.85
CA ALA A 223 -2.62 9.26 -32.91
C ALA A 223 -3.16 10.69 -32.73
N ASN A 224 -4.46 10.91 -32.93
CA ASN A 224 -5.11 12.22 -32.81
C ASN A 224 -5.77 12.41 -31.43
N LEU A 225 -5.62 11.45 -30.52
CA LEU A 225 -6.14 11.58 -29.17
C LEU A 225 -5.39 12.71 -28.43
N PRO A 226 -6.11 13.57 -27.69
CA PRO A 226 -5.49 14.63 -26.91
C PRO A 226 -4.55 14.04 -25.85
N THR A 227 -3.41 14.67 -25.65
CA THR A 227 -2.43 14.17 -24.67
C THR A 227 -2.86 14.42 -23.22
N SER A 228 -3.77 15.37 -23.01
CA SER A 228 -4.37 15.70 -21.72
C SER A 228 -5.83 16.12 -21.88
N ILE A 229 -6.69 15.70 -20.96
CA ILE A 229 -8.11 16.03 -20.89
C ILE A 229 -8.43 16.46 -19.46
N ALA A 230 -8.98 17.66 -19.28
CA ALA A 230 -9.50 18.12 -18.00
C ALA A 230 -11.03 18.12 -18.05
N SER A 231 -11.68 17.44 -17.11
CA SER A 231 -13.14 17.35 -17.07
C SER A 231 -13.65 17.08 -15.65
N THR A 232 -14.95 17.32 -15.43
CA THR A 232 -15.62 17.04 -14.17
C THR A 232 -15.95 15.55 -14.09
N ILE A 233 -15.65 14.92 -12.96
CA ILE A 233 -15.97 13.52 -12.69
C ILE A 233 -17.46 13.42 -12.37
N HIS A 234 -18.20 12.59 -13.09
CA HIS A 234 -19.59 12.28 -12.77
C HIS A 234 -19.73 11.07 -11.87
N ASP A 235 -18.88 10.06 -12.07
CA ASP A 235 -18.96 8.81 -11.36
C ASP A 235 -17.59 8.13 -11.25
N ILE A 236 -17.39 7.37 -10.17
CA ILE A 236 -16.18 6.60 -9.93
C ILE A 236 -16.57 5.18 -9.53
N VAL A 237 -16.08 4.21 -10.29
CA VAL A 237 -16.28 2.78 -10.04
C VAL A 237 -14.99 2.18 -9.51
N HIS A 238 -14.93 1.98 -8.20
CA HIS A 238 -13.80 1.34 -7.54
C HIS A 238 -13.82 -0.18 -7.76
N LEU A 239 -12.69 -0.72 -8.21
CA LEU A 239 -12.50 -2.13 -8.49
C LEU A 239 -11.21 -2.63 -7.84
N ARG A 240 -11.16 -3.95 -7.61
CA ARG A 240 -9.95 -4.64 -7.18
C ARG A 240 -9.44 -5.51 -8.32
N GLN A 241 -8.13 -5.51 -8.54
CA GLN A 241 -7.51 -6.32 -9.58
C GLN A 241 -7.65 -7.81 -9.24
N THR A 242 -8.32 -8.53 -10.14
CA THR A 242 -8.53 -9.98 -10.14
C THR A 242 -8.01 -10.55 -11.47
N ASP A 243 -7.86 -11.87 -11.57
CA ASP A 243 -7.53 -12.52 -12.84
C ASP A 243 -8.55 -12.18 -13.96
N SER A 244 -9.83 -12.12 -13.61
CA SER A 244 -10.91 -11.78 -14.54
C SER A 244 -10.80 -10.34 -15.05
N SER A 245 -10.60 -9.37 -14.16
CA SER A 245 -10.44 -7.95 -14.55
C SER A 245 -9.16 -7.72 -15.35
N ARG A 246 -8.06 -8.41 -15.01
CA ARG A 246 -6.78 -8.35 -15.72
C ARG A 246 -6.86 -8.92 -17.13
N SER A 247 -7.66 -9.99 -17.30
CA SER A 247 -7.97 -10.56 -18.61
C SER A 247 -8.84 -9.62 -19.45
N ARG A 248 -9.85 -8.99 -18.84
CA ARG A 248 -10.78 -8.07 -19.50
C ARG A 248 -10.11 -6.76 -19.90
N HIS A 249 -9.37 -6.14 -18.98
CA HIS A 249 -8.69 -4.87 -19.15
C HIS A 249 -7.19 -5.08 -19.25
N ARG A 250 -6.73 -5.60 -20.39
CA ARG A 250 -5.31 -5.95 -20.56
C ARG A 250 -4.36 -4.77 -20.35
N PHE A 251 -4.79 -3.53 -20.60
CA PHE A 251 -3.94 -2.34 -20.44
C PHE A 251 -3.52 -2.08 -18.98
N ILE A 252 -4.32 -2.50 -17.99
CA ILE A 252 -4.01 -2.35 -16.54
C ILE A 252 -3.24 -3.54 -15.93
N ARG A 253 -2.73 -4.47 -16.74
CA ARG A 253 -1.98 -5.64 -16.26
C ARG A 253 -0.68 -5.31 -15.50
N HIS A 254 -0.20 -4.08 -15.62
CA HIS A 254 0.94 -3.59 -14.84
C HIS A 254 0.61 -3.44 -13.35
N LEU A 255 -0.67 -3.35 -12.99
CA LEU A 255 -1.09 -3.33 -11.60
C LEU A 255 -1.03 -4.75 -11.02
N PRO A 256 -0.43 -4.93 -9.84
CA PRO A 256 -0.42 -6.21 -9.15
C PRO A 256 -1.83 -6.76 -8.94
N LEU A 257 -1.95 -8.09 -8.90
CA LEU A 257 -3.14 -8.72 -8.35
C LEU A 257 -3.44 -8.13 -6.96
N THR A 258 -4.72 -7.98 -6.64
CA THR A 258 -5.25 -7.34 -5.42
C THR A 258 -5.10 -5.82 -5.32
N ALA A 259 -4.39 -5.15 -6.24
CA ALA A 259 -4.33 -3.70 -6.28
C ALA A 259 -5.73 -3.09 -6.48
N ASN A 260 -6.03 -2.02 -5.76
CA ASN A 260 -7.23 -1.22 -5.98
C ASN A 260 -6.99 -0.26 -7.14
N PHE A 261 -7.97 -0.13 -8.01
CA PHE A 261 -8.00 0.85 -9.09
C PHE A 261 -9.43 1.33 -9.29
N ALA A 262 -9.62 2.39 -10.06
CA ALA A 262 -10.96 2.87 -10.36
C ALA A 262 -11.10 3.27 -11.82
N PHE A 263 -12.32 3.13 -12.34
CA PHE A 263 -12.74 3.75 -13.59
C PHE A 263 -13.58 4.98 -13.29
N CYS A 264 -13.31 6.09 -13.96
CA CYS A 264 -14.11 7.31 -13.84
C CYS A 264 -14.88 7.59 -15.13
N ASP A 265 -16.15 7.97 -14.94
CA ASP A 265 -16.93 8.64 -15.97
C ASP A 265 -16.79 10.15 -15.80
N VAL A 266 -16.53 10.83 -16.90
CA VAL A 266 -16.33 12.29 -16.93
C VAL A 266 -17.38 12.96 -17.80
N ASP A 267 -17.53 14.27 -17.66
CA ASP A 267 -18.43 15.08 -18.47
C ASP A 267 -17.96 15.15 -19.93
N LEU A 268 -18.59 14.32 -20.77
CA LEU A 268 -18.30 14.24 -22.20
C LEU A 268 -18.54 15.55 -22.94
N THR A 269 -19.43 16.43 -22.46
CA THR A 269 -19.74 17.68 -23.16
C THR A 269 -18.55 18.63 -23.26
N THR A 270 -17.59 18.47 -22.34
CA THR A 270 -16.34 19.24 -22.30
C THR A 270 -15.21 18.59 -23.12
N VAL A 271 -15.39 17.34 -23.55
CA VAL A 271 -14.31 16.50 -24.07
C VAL A 271 -14.47 16.18 -25.56
N VAL A 272 -15.71 15.98 -26.02
CA VAL A 272 -16.05 15.60 -27.41
C VAL A 272 -16.98 16.62 -28.08
N GLY A 273 -17.01 16.63 -29.41
CA GLY A 273 -17.88 17.51 -30.18
C GLY A 273 -19.36 17.13 -30.13
N PRO A 274 -20.27 18.05 -30.52
CA PRO A 274 -21.72 17.84 -30.47
C PRO A 274 -22.21 16.70 -31.38
N GLU A 275 -21.53 16.46 -32.51
CA GLU A 275 -21.87 15.35 -33.42
C GLU A 275 -21.66 13.98 -32.74
N THR A 276 -20.55 13.83 -32.01
CA THR A 276 -20.25 12.61 -31.25
C THR A 276 -21.23 12.43 -30.09
N LEU A 277 -21.62 13.51 -29.41
CA LEU A 277 -22.64 13.45 -28.34
C LEU A 277 -24.00 12.96 -28.88
N ALA A 278 -24.41 13.43 -30.06
CA ALA A 278 -25.63 12.98 -30.70
C ALA A 278 -25.55 11.50 -31.12
N HIS A 279 -24.39 11.04 -31.59
CA HIS A 279 -24.19 9.64 -31.96
C HIS A 279 -24.32 8.67 -30.77
N PHE A 280 -23.80 9.06 -29.60
CA PHE A 280 -23.81 8.23 -28.39
C PHE A 280 -24.95 8.55 -27.42
N SER A 281 -25.96 9.34 -27.80
CA SER A 281 -27.02 9.82 -26.89
C SER A 281 -27.70 8.70 -26.11
N ASP A 282 -28.02 7.59 -26.77
CA ASP A 282 -28.71 6.45 -26.16
C ASP A 282 -27.81 5.74 -25.12
N GLU A 283 -26.51 5.62 -25.40
CA GLU A 283 -25.54 5.07 -24.45
C GLU A 283 -25.32 6.03 -23.26
N ILE A 284 -25.27 7.35 -23.50
CA ILE A 284 -25.16 8.37 -22.44
C ILE A 284 -26.37 8.28 -21.50
N GLN A 285 -27.58 8.17 -22.07
CA GLN A 285 -28.80 8.01 -21.31
C GLN A 285 -28.78 6.70 -20.51
N HIS A 286 -28.39 5.58 -21.14
CA HIS A 286 -28.28 4.30 -20.46
C HIS A 286 -27.30 4.35 -19.27
N GLN A 287 -26.16 5.01 -19.42
CA GLN A 287 -25.20 5.19 -18.33
C GLN A 287 -25.75 6.09 -17.23
N TRP A 288 -26.50 7.14 -17.56
CA TRP A 288 -27.16 7.97 -16.56
C TRP A 288 -28.17 7.17 -15.74
N ASP A 289 -29.07 6.44 -16.40
CA ASP A 289 -30.04 5.56 -15.73
C ASP A 289 -29.36 4.51 -14.84
N MET A 290 -28.26 3.90 -15.32
CA MET A 290 -27.50 2.91 -14.54
C MET A 290 -26.83 3.52 -13.31
N ARG A 291 -26.31 4.74 -13.42
CA ARG A 291 -25.74 5.49 -12.29
C ARG A 291 -26.81 5.83 -11.25
N GLU A 292 -27.98 6.28 -11.70
CA GLU A 292 -29.11 6.60 -10.82
C GLU A 292 -29.59 5.37 -10.05
N ARG A 293 -29.82 4.25 -10.75
CA ARG A 293 -30.19 2.97 -10.11
C ARG A 293 -29.15 2.48 -9.11
N ARG A 294 -27.84 2.66 -9.40
CA ARG A 294 -26.79 2.27 -8.45
C ARG A 294 -26.80 3.14 -7.20
N LYS A 295 -26.96 4.46 -7.36
CA LYS A 295 -27.10 5.39 -6.22
C LYS A 295 -28.32 5.03 -5.35
N GLU A 296 -29.46 4.75 -5.97
CA GLU A 296 -30.66 4.30 -5.25
C GLU A 296 -30.44 2.99 -4.48
N ALA A 297 -29.76 2.02 -5.10
CA ALA A 297 -29.44 0.74 -4.46
C ALA A 297 -28.46 0.91 -3.28
N GLU A 298 -27.44 1.76 -3.42
CA GLU A 298 -26.49 2.10 -2.35
C GLU A 298 -27.19 2.80 -1.17
N ILE A 299 -28.06 3.78 -1.44
CA ILE A 299 -28.86 4.47 -0.41
C ILE A 299 -29.73 3.47 0.35
N LYS A 300 -30.47 2.62 -0.38
CA LYS A 300 -31.35 1.60 0.21
C LYS A 300 -30.58 0.60 1.07
N GLU A 301 -29.38 0.22 0.66
CA GLU A 301 -28.54 -0.69 1.43
C GLU A 301 -27.97 -0.02 2.69
N HIS A 302 -27.53 1.24 2.58
CA HIS A 302 -27.08 2.01 3.73
C HIS A 302 -28.20 2.20 4.78
N GLU A 303 -29.43 2.48 4.34
CA GLU A 303 -30.61 2.53 5.21
C GLU A 303 -30.85 1.20 5.94
N ARG A 304 -30.71 0.07 5.23
CA ARG A 304 -30.85 -1.27 5.83
C ARG A 304 -29.78 -1.53 6.90
N MET A 305 -28.52 -1.24 6.61
CA MET A 305 -27.45 -1.41 7.60
C MET A 305 -27.66 -0.54 8.84
N ALA A 306 -28.15 0.69 8.66
CA ALA A 306 -28.48 1.58 9.77
C ALA A 306 -29.63 1.02 10.63
N THR A 307 -30.65 0.42 10.01
CA THR A 307 -31.74 -0.23 10.74
C THR A 307 -31.26 -1.44 11.54
N ASP A 308 -30.47 -2.33 10.95
CA ASP A 308 -29.91 -3.51 11.63
C ASP A 308 -28.97 -3.10 12.78
N HIS A 309 -28.12 -2.08 12.57
CA HIS A 309 -27.28 -1.54 13.64
C HIS A 309 -28.12 -1.00 14.82
N ASN A 310 -29.17 -0.24 14.54
CA ASN A 310 -30.05 0.29 15.59
C ASN A 310 -30.82 -0.82 16.32
N GLU A 311 -31.27 -1.86 15.61
CA GLU A 311 -31.90 -3.03 16.23
C GLU A 311 -30.93 -3.79 17.14
N ARG A 312 -29.68 -3.99 16.70
CA ARG A 312 -28.62 -4.61 17.53
C ARG A 312 -28.36 -3.79 18.79
N GLU A 313 -28.20 -2.48 18.67
CA GLU A 313 -28.02 -1.56 19.80
C GLU A 313 -29.21 -1.61 20.78
N MET A 314 -30.45 -1.59 20.29
CA MET A 314 -31.64 -1.72 21.13
C MET A 314 -31.69 -3.08 21.85
N SER A 315 -31.33 -4.16 21.16
CA SER A 315 -31.28 -5.51 21.74
C SER A 315 -30.23 -5.61 22.86
N LEU A 316 -29.06 -5.00 22.68
CA LEU A 316 -28.00 -4.92 23.69
C LEU A 316 -28.48 -4.13 24.91
N ARG A 317 -29.13 -2.98 24.69
CA ARG A 317 -29.71 -2.15 25.76
C ARG A 317 -30.79 -2.88 26.55
N GLN A 318 -31.67 -3.63 25.88
CA GLN A 318 -32.69 -4.44 26.56
C GLN A 318 -32.07 -5.58 27.38
N ARG A 319 -31.01 -6.23 26.89
CA ARG A 319 -30.27 -7.25 27.65
C ARG A 319 -29.57 -6.64 28.88
N ALA A 320 -29.02 -5.44 28.73
CA ALA A 320 -28.41 -4.69 29.85
C ALA A 320 -29.45 -4.19 30.87
N SER A 321 -30.67 -3.83 30.44
CA SER A 321 -31.73 -3.39 31.36
C SER A 321 -32.46 -4.55 32.05
N SER A 322 -32.53 -5.71 31.41
CA SER A 322 -33.14 -6.92 31.97
C SER A 322 -32.19 -7.75 32.84
N SER A 323 -30.88 -7.48 32.78
CA SER A 323 -29.94 -8.07 33.71
C SER A 323 -30.16 -7.51 35.12
N LYS A 324 -30.92 -8.24 35.93
CA LYS A 324 -30.89 -8.12 37.39
C LYS A 324 -29.52 -8.60 37.88
N PHE A 325 -28.46 -7.85 37.61
CA PHE A 325 -27.24 -8.03 38.39
C PHE A 325 -27.57 -7.58 39.81
N PRO A 326 -27.38 -8.43 40.83
CA PRO A 326 -27.41 -7.93 42.19
C PRO A 326 -26.29 -6.89 42.27
N THR A 327 -26.60 -5.71 42.81
CA THR A 327 -25.60 -4.74 43.24
C THR A 327 -24.84 -5.33 44.42
N THR A 328 -24.04 -6.37 44.17
CA THR A 328 -22.99 -6.75 45.10
C THR A 328 -21.95 -5.68 44.95
N PHE A 329 -22.05 -4.67 45.82
CA PHE A 329 -20.94 -3.80 46.17
C PHE A 329 -19.72 -4.69 46.34
N LEU A 330 -18.78 -4.65 45.39
CA LEU A 330 -17.53 -5.37 45.50
C LEU A 330 -16.81 -4.81 46.72
N ARG A 331 -16.91 -5.49 47.86
CA ARG A 331 -15.87 -5.41 48.87
C ARG A 331 -14.63 -6.02 48.21
N TYR A 332 -13.68 -5.14 47.93
CA TYR A 332 -12.33 -5.50 47.56
C TYR A 332 -11.74 -6.39 48.66
N ASP A 333 -11.52 -7.66 48.34
CA ASP A 333 -10.55 -8.50 49.04
C ASP A 333 -9.49 -8.91 48.01
N GLU A 334 -8.23 -8.67 48.37
CA GLU A 334 -7.04 -8.61 47.50
C GLU A 334 -6.53 -9.98 47.02
N ALA A 335 -7.33 -11.05 47.16
CA ALA A 335 -6.85 -12.44 47.08
C ALA A 335 -7.32 -13.26 45.86
N ASP A 336 -8.21 -12.74 45.01
CA ASP A 336 -8.81 -13.50 43.89
C ASP A 336 -8.30 -13.10 42.48
N PHE A 337 -7.05 -12.67 42.37
CA PHE A 337 -6.37 -12.66 41.07
C PHE A 337 -5.98 -14.10 40.70
N GLY A 338 -6.88 -14.78 39.98
CA GLY A 338 -6.55 -16.05 39.33
C GLY A 338 -5.32 -15.92 38.43
N PRO A 339 -4.54 -17.00 38.24
CA PRO A 339 -3.28 -16.92 37.50
C PRO A 339 -3.55 -16.50 36.05
N ALA A 340 -2.77 -15.52 35.59
CA ALA A 340 -2.82 -15.02 34.22
C ALA A 340 -2.83 -16.16 33.21
N ILE A 341 -3.71 -16.08 32.21
CA ILE A 341 -3.83 -17.03 31.11
C ILE A 341 -2.48 -17.12 30.39
N GLY A 342 -1.70 -18.13 30.77
CA GLY A 342 -0.30 -18.23 30.39
C GLY A 342 0.30 -19.58 30.74
N SER A 343 -0.37 -20.68 30.38
CA SER A 343 0.28 -21.98 30.06
C SER A 343 -0.77 -23.08 29.90
N SER A 344 -1.01 -23.50 28.66
CA SER A 344 -1.45 -24.88 28.41
C SER A 344 -0.95 -25.31 27.04
N ARG A 345 -0.11 -26.35 27.07
CA ARG A 345 0.58 -26.95 25.93
C ARG A 345 -0.35 -27.99 25.31
N VAL A 346 -0.88 -27.72 24.11
CA VAL A 346 -1.64 -28.71 23.34
C VAL A 346 -0.71 -29.32 22.29
N GLN A 347 -0.57 -30.65 22.31
CA GLN A 347 0.16 -31.42 21.30
C GLN A 347 -0.68 -31.58 20.02
N ALA A 348 -0.05 -31.54 18.85
CA ALA A 348 -0.69 -31.83 17.56
C ALA A 348 0.12 -32.85 16.75
N ALA A 349 -0.59 -33.78 16.11
CA ALA A 349 -0.10 -34.84 15.22
C ALA A 349 0.21 -34.30 13.80
N PRO A 350 0.93 -35.06 12.93
CA PRO A 350 1.77 -34.48 11.87
C PRO A 350 1.00 -34.24 10.56
N VAL A 351 1.53 -33.35 9.70
CA VAL A 351 1.76 -33.55 8.25
C VAL A 351 2.04 -32.24 7.46
N GLN A 352 3.16 -32.26 6.72
CA GLN A 352 3.52 -31.67 5.42
C GLN A 352 3.57 -30.14 5.15
N SER A 353 4.57 -29.80 4.31
CA SER A 353 5.33 -28.56 4.16
C SER A 353 4.91 -27.64 3.02
N GLY A 354 5.19 -26.33 3.17
CA GLY A 354 5.31 -25.35 2.07
C GLY A 354 5.39 -23.91 2.59
N ASN A 355 6.58 -23.31 2.59
CA ASN A 355 6.90 -21.96 3.10
C ASN A 355 6.81 -20.88 1.99
N TRP A 356 6.02 -19.81 2.16
CA TRP A 356 6.16 -18.54 1.41
C TRP A 356 5.70 -17.30 2.22
N SER A 357 6.24 -16.13 1.87
CA SER A 357 6.09 -14.84 2.55
C SER A 357 4.73 -14.17 2.34
N ALA A 358 4.02 -13.84 3.43
CA ALA A 358 2.67 -13.25 3.42
C ALA A 358 2.55 -11.88 2.72
N VAL A 359 3.65 -11.14 2.56
CA VAL A 359 3.70 -9.79 1.95
C VAL A 359 3.23 -9.80 0.49
N ALA A 360 3.65 -10.82 -0.25
CA ALA A 360 3.36 -11.00 -1.67
C ALA A 360 1.94 -11.52 -1.91
N ASN A 361 1.44 -12.38 -1.03
CA ASN A 361 0.10 -12.96 -1.14
C ASN A 361 -1.00 -12.03 -0.59
N ARG A 362 -0.66 -11.01 0.20
CA ARG A 362 -1.61 -10.11 0.85
C ARG A 362 -1.61 -8.70 0.27
N GLY A 363 -1.22 -8.54 -1.01
CA GLY A 363 -1.01 -7.27 -1.71
C GLY A 363 -1.63 -6.08 -0.97
N LEU A 364 -0.74 -5.31 -0.34
CA LEU A 364 -0.98 -4.36 0.75
C LEU A 364 -2.34 -3.65 0.67
N THR A 365 -3.34 -4.26 1.31
CA THR A 365 -4.63 -3.67 1.71
C THR A 365 -5.14 -4.45 2.93
N ALA A 366 -4.95 -3.92 4.14
CA ALA A 366 -5.81 -4.28 5.26
C ALA A 366 -7.01 -3.34 5.20
N THR A 367 -8.04 -3.72 4.44
CA THR A 367 -9.39 -3.19 4.68
C THR A 367 -10.28 -4.31 5.15
N GLU A 368 -11.04 -3.97 6.18
CA GLU A 368 -12.01 -4.76 6.93
C GLU A 368 -12.64 -5.91 6.15
N THR A 369 -12.35 -7.13 6.58
CA THR A 369 -13.23 -8.28 6.38
C THR A 369 -13.24 -9.08 7.68
N TRP A 370 -14.39 -9.07 8.35
CA TRP A 370 -14.72 -9.91 9.49
C TRP A 370 -15.12 -11.29 8.95
N GLU A 371 -14.20 -12.24 8.89
CA GLU A 371 -14.54 -13.67 8.86
C GLU A 371 -13.39 -14.44 9.55
N PRO A 372 -13.68 -15.31 10.55
CA PRO A 372 -12.65 -16.03 11.27
C PRO A 372 -12.18 -17.21 10.42
N LEU A 373 -10.94 -17.15 9.91
CA LEU A 373 -10.35 -18.26 9.16
C LEU A 373 -9.07 -18.81 9.82
N PRO A 374 -8.82 -20.12 9.63
CA PRO A 374 -8.26 -21.00 10.66
C PRO A 374 -6.76 -20.85 10.83
N SER A 375 -6.34 -21.07 12.07
CA SER A 375 -4.96 -21.12 12.53
C SER A 375 -4.14 -22.19 11.80
N ARG A 376 -2.98 -21.81 11.23
CA ARG A 376 -2.01 -22.75 10.66
C ARG A 376 -0.60 -22.58 11.28
N PRO A 377 0.14 -23.68 11.57
CA PRO A 377 1.38 -23.63 12.33
C PRO A 377 2.64 -23.45 11.48
N ARG A 378 3.71 -23.00 12.15
CA ARG A 378 5.02 -22.54 11.64
C ARG A 378 6.14 -23.50 12.10
N THR A 379 7.17 -23.75 11.29
CA THR A 379 8.42 -24.39 11.71
C THR A 379 9.45 -23.36 12.19
N PRO A 380 10.23 -23.64 13.25
CA PRO A 380 11.40 -22.85 13.62
C PRO A 380 12.63 -23.27 12.79
N PRO A 381 13.52 -22.33 12.39
CA PRO A 381 14.82 -22.67 11.81
C PRO A 381 15.76 -23.30 12.87
N PRO A 382 16.82 -24.01 12.45
CA PRO A 382 17.72 -24.70 13.37
C PRO A 382 18.37 -23.75 14.37
N ALA A 383 18.33 -24.17 15.64
CA ALA A 383 18.95 -23.49 16.76
C ALA A 383 20.48 -23.56 16.64
N SER A 384 21.05 -22.46 16.17
CA SER A 384 22.43 -22.12 16.49
C SER A 384 22.56 -20.61 16.38
N LEU A 385 22.25 -19.87 17.45
CA LEU A 385 22.72 -18.52 17.70
C LEU A 385 22.45 -18.18 19.18
N THR A 386 23.56 -18.16 19.92
CA THR A 386 23.77 -17.71 21.30
C THR A 386 23.06 -16.41 21.64
N THR A 387 22.42 -16.42 22.83
CA THR A 387 22.00 -15.30 23.73
C THR A 387 21.30 -14.10 23.08
N GLY A 388 20.25 -13.58 23.73
CA GLY A 388 19.38 -12.52 23.22
C GLY A 388 20.11 -11.36 22.51
N PRO A 389 19.45 -10.68 21.56
CA PRO A 389 20.12 -9.69 20.73
C PRO A 389 20.65 -8.52 21.59
N THR A 390 21.98 -8.42 21.71
CA THR A 390 22.64 -7.20 22.23
C THR A 390 22.17 -5.99 21.40
N VAL A 391 21.94 -4.84 22.02
CA VAL A 391 21.47 -3.59 21.36
C VAL A 391 22.21 -3.30 20.05
N ALA A 392 23.54 -3.45 20.03
CA ALA A 392 24.36 -3.27 18.83
C ALA A 392 23.97 -4.18 17.64
N ARG A 393 23.49 -5.40 17.90
CA ARG A 393 23.01 -6.34 16.88
C ARG A 393 21.66 -5.91 16.30
N ILE A 394 20.78 -5.35 17.13
CA ILE A 394 19.47 -4.81 16.68
C ILE A 394 19.72 -3.62 15.75
N VAL A 395 20.58 -2.70 16.16
CA VAL A 395 20.98 -1.53 15.37
C VAL A 395 21.59 -1.96 14.03
N SER A 396 22.59 -2.83 14.06
CA SER A 396 23.26 -3.31 12.85
C SER A 396 22.31 -4.04 11.91
N ALA A 397 21.35 -4.80 12.45
CA ALA A 397 20.35 -5.48 11.65
C ALA A 397 19.34 -4.51 11.03
N ALA A 398 18.83 -3.55 11.79
CA ALA A 398 17.89 -2.53 11.30
C ALA A 398 18.52 -1.57 10.28
N ALA A 399 19.83 -1.34 10.39
CA ALA A 399 20.61 -0.53 9.47
C ALA A 399 21.25 -1.34 8.31
N ALA A 400 21.01 -2.66 8.25
CA ALA A 400 21.60 -3.48 7.19
C ALA A 400 20.89 -3.21 5.86
N LEU A 401 21.58 -2.50 4.96
CA LEU A 401 21.14 -2.42 3.56
C LEU A 401 21.13 -3.83 2.95
N PRO A 402 20.11 -4.16 2.16
CA PRO A 402 20.05 -5.46 1.52
C PRO A 402 21.24 -5.66 0.57
N GLN A 403 22.05 -6.68 0.82
CA GLN A 403 23.19 -7.05 -0.03
C GLN A 403 22.75 -8.19 -0.98
N PRO A 404 22.98 -8.09 -2.30
CA PRO A 404 22.69 -9.20 -3.19
C PRO A 404 23.55 -10.40 -2.77
N THR A 405 22.89 -11.51 -2.41
CA THR A 405 23.59 -12.75 -2.08
C THR A 405 24.43 -13.17 -3.30
N ARG A 406 25.76 -13.23 -3.13
CA ARG A 406 26.70 -13.79 -4.11
C ARG A 406 26.44 -15.29 -4.23
N THR A 407 25.37 -15.67 -4.91
CA THR A 407 25.32 -16.96 -5.60
C THR A 407 26.20 -16.80 -6.84
N SER A 408 27.15 -17.71 -7.01
CA SER A 408 28.15 -17.72 -8.07
C SER A 408 27.49 -17.79 -9.46
N SER A 409 27.09 -16.64 -10.00
CA SER A 409 27.04 -16.37 -11.43
C SER A 409 27.21 -14.86 -11.63
N SER A 410 28.22 -14.49 -12.40
CA SER A 410 28.68 -13.12 -12.59
C SER A 410 27.66 -12.28 -13.38
N LYS A 411 26.74 -11.58 -12.71
CA LYS A 411 26.08 -10.36 -13.24
C LYS A 411 25.74 -9.43 -12.07
N SER A 412 26.21 -8.18 -12.11
CA SER A 412 25.86 -7.16 -11.11
C SER A 412 24.36 -6.87 -11.17
N LYS A 413 23.62 -7.12 -10.10
CA LYS A 413 22.16 -6.89 -10.03
C LYS A 413 21.87 -5.69 -9.12
N GLN A 414 21.08 -4.74 -9.64
CA GLN A 414 20.72 -3.47 -9.00
C GLN A 414 19.58 -3.62 -7.96
N THR A 415 19.50 -2.68 -7.03
CA THR A 415 18.54 -2.57 -5.91
C THR A 415 17.17 -2.04 -6.36
N LEU A 416 16.08 -2.42 -5.68
CA LEU A 416 14.68 -2.17 -6.13
C LEU A 416 13.89 -1.36 -5.08
N PHE A 417 12.90 -0.56 -5.51
CA PHE A 417 12.00 0.24 -4.68
C PHE A 417 10.55 -0.05 -5.06
N SER A 418 9.61 -0.20 -4.11
CA SER A 418 8.22 -0.64 -4.39
C SER A 418 7.16 0.37 -3.90
N ASN A 419 6.10 0.59 -4.66
CA ASN A 419 4.93 1.38 -4.27
C ASN A 419 3.81 0.48 -3.68
N ALA A 420 3.14 0.92 -2.63
CA ALA A 420 2.00 0.25 -1.98
C ALA A 420 0.80 1.20 -1.89
N GLY A 421 -0.42 0.70 -2.05
CA GLY A 421 -1.63 1.52 -1.83
C GLY A 421 -1.98 1.61 -0.35
N SER A 422 -2.53 2.73 0.10
CA SER A 422 -3.28 2.84 1.34
C SER A 422 -4.77 3.00 1.03
N ARG A 423 -5.62 2.54 1.95
CA ARG A 423 -7.03 2.93 1.98
C ARG A 423 -7.28 3.73 3.25
N GLY A 424 -8.09 4.78 3.09
CA GLY A 424 -8.55 5.65 4.16
C GLY A 424 -9.29 4.90 5.27
N HIS A 425 -9.12 5.42 6.48
CA HIS A 425 -10.01 5.16 7.60
C HIS A 425 -11.20 6.11 7.48
N ASN A 426 -12.42 5.53 7.52
CA ASN A 426 -13.64 6.23 7.91
C ASN A 426 -13.49 6.81 9.32
#